data_AF-A0A1S9CWR8-F1
#
_entry.id   AF-A0A1S9CWR8-F1
#
_cell.length_a   1.000
_cell.length_b   1.000
_cell.length_c   1.000
_cell.angle_alpha   90.00
_cell.angle_beta   90.00
_cell.angle_gamma   90.00
#
_symmetry.space_group_name_H-M   'P 1'
#
loop_
_entity.id
_entity.type
_entity.pdbx_description
1 polymer ?
#
loop_
_entity_poly.entity_id
_entity_poly.type
_entity_poly.pdbx_seq_one_letter_code
_entity_poly.pdbx_strand_id
1 'polypeptide(L)'
;MAAESRIGPFERYLTLWMFGCIGTGIALGRYWPEVFQAIGQLKLAEVNLPVAVLIWLMIVPMLLKVDFGALHEVKQHARGIGVTLFINWAVKPFSMALLGWIFVRHLFASWLPQDQVDSYIAGLILLAAAPCTAMVFVWSNLCDGEPHFTLSQVALNDTIMLFAFAPLVGLLLGLSSIAVPWATLALSEAVKKLFAGGSPIDHEYAILAP
;
A
#
# COMPACT_ATOMS: atom_id res chain seq x y z
N MET A 1 3.75 -25.78 30.91
CA MET A 1 4.41 -26.27 29.69
C MET A 1 4.08 -25.27 28.60
N ALA A 2 5.03 -24.41 28.22
CA ALA A 2 4.85 -23.48 27.11
C ALA A 2 4.83 -24.30 25.81
N ALA A 3 3.79 -24.14 24.99
CA ALA A 3 3.71 -24.77 23.69
C ALA A 3 4.80 -24.15 22.80
N GLU A 4 5.80 -24.96 22.47
CA GLU A 4 6.87 -24.61 21.54
C GLU A 4 6.22 -24.31 20.17
N SER A 5 6.15 -23.03 19.81
CA SER A 5 5.67 -22.57 18.50
C SER A 5 6.68 -22.97 17.42
N ARG A 6 6.66 -24.25 17.04
CA ARG A 6 7.46 -24.77 15.93
C ARG A 6 6.84 -24.28 14.63
N ILE A 7 7.55 -23.37 13.96
CA ILE A 7 7.29 -22.96 12.58
C ILE A 7 7.01 -24.21 11.74
N GLY A 8 5.83 -24.28 11.15
CA GLY A 8 5.41 -25.40 10.33
C GLY A 8 6.31 -25.55 9.10
N PRO A 9 6.36 -26.74 8.48
CA PRO A 9 7.18 -26.95 7.29
C PRO A 9 6.79 -26.01 6.14
N PHE A 10 5.51 -25.61 6.05
CA PHE A 10 5.03 -24.65 5.05
C PHE A 10 5.62 -23.25 5.25
N GLU A 11 5.53 -22.71 6.47
CA GLU A 11 6.06 -21.39 6.83
C GLU A 11 7.58 -21.34 6.66
N ARG A 12 8.27 -22.42 7.03
CA ARG A 12 9.72 -22.54 6.89
C ARG A 12 10.19 -22.50 5.43
N TYR A 13 9.43 -23.09 4.51
CA TYR A 13 9.75 -23.12 3.08
C TYR A 13 8.92 -22.10 2.27
N LEU A 14 8.27 -21.12 2.91
CA LEU A 14 7.36 -20.17 2.27
C LEU A 14 8.03 -19.44 1.10
N THR A 15 9.30 -19.07 1.24
CA THR A 15 10.07 -18.43 0.16
C THR A 15 10.19 -19.33 -1.08
N LEU A 16 10.46 -20.64 -0.89
CA LEU A 16 10.53 -21.59 -1.99
C LEU A 16 9.17 -21.79 -2.64
N TRP A 17 8.10 -21.86 -1.85
CA TRP A 17 6.73 -21.94 -2.36
C TRP A 17 6.37 -20.70 -3.17
N MET A 18 6.70 -19.49 -2.70
CA MET A 18 6.51 -18.25 -3.47
C MET A 18 7.25 -18.28 -4.81
N PHE A 19 8.53 -18.66 -4.80
CA PHE A 19 9.30 -18.78 -6.04
C PHE A 19 8.70 -19.84 -6.98
N GLY A 20 8.23 -20.96 -6.44
CA GLY A 20 7.51 -21.99 -7.20
C GLY A 20 6.22 -21.45 -7.83
N CYS A 21 5.41 -20.71 -7.07
CA CYS A 21 4.18 -20.09 -7.56
C CYS A 21 4.47 -19.04 -8.64
N ILE A 22 5.48 -18.19 -8.46
CA ILE A 22 5.90 -17.18 -9.45
C ILE A 22 6.35 -17.87 -10.73
N GLY A 23 7.26 -18.84 -10.63
CA GLY A 23 7.78 -19.58 -11.79
C GLY A 23 6.69 -20.33 -12.54
N THR A 24 5.79 -21.00 -11.80
CA THR A 24 4.63 -21.69 -12.38
C THR A 24 3.67 -20.70 -13.05
N GLY A 25 3.40 -19.56 -12.43
CA GLY A 25 2.56 -18.51 -13.01
C GLY A 25 3.12 -17.95 -14.32
N ILE A 26 4.43 -17.67 -14.36
CA ILE A 26 5.12 -17.21 -15.58
C ILE A 26 5.07 -18.28 -16.68
N ALA A 27 5.34 -19.54 -16.34
CA ALA A 27 5.30 -20.65 -17.29
C ALA A 27 3.89 -20.82 -17.86
N LEU A 28 2.86 -20.88 -17.00
CA LEU A 28 1.46 -21.00 -17.41
C LEU A 28 1.02 -19.81 -18.28
N GLY A 29 1.39 -18.58 -17.92
CA GLY A 29 1.10 -17.38 -18.71
C GLY A 29 1.77 -17.39 -20.08
N ARG A 30 2.94 -18.04 -20.21
CA ARG A 30 3.66 -18.19 -21.49
C ARG A 30 3.09 -19.31 -22.36
N TYR A 31 2.66 -20.43 -21.78
CA TYR A 31 2.13 -21.58 -22.53
C TYR A 31 0.65 -21.45 -22.90
N TRP A 32 -0.16 -20.78 -22.07
CA TRP A 32 -1.59 -20.54 -22.32
C TRP A 32 -1.95 -19.05 -22.26
N PRO A 33 -1.36 -18.20 -23.13
CA PRO A 33 -1.57 -16.75 -23.08
C PRO A 33 -3.04 -16.36 -23.29
N GLU A 34 -3.77 -17.09 -24.13
CA GLU A 34 -5.19 -16.80 -24.41
C GLU A 34 -6.08 -16.94 -23.17
N VAL A 35 -5.83 -17.94 -22.33
CA VAL A 35 -6.59 -18.15 -21.08
C VAL A 35 -6.32 -17.01 -20.10
N PHE A 36 -5.05 -16.63 -19.92
CA PHE A 36 -4.68 -15.53 -19.02
C PHE A 36 -5.16 -14.18 -19.54
N GLN A 37 -5.19 -13.96 -20.86
CA GLN A 37 -5.77 -12.77 -21.45
C GLN A 37 -7.29 -12.73 -21.27
N ALA A 38 -8.00 -13.85 -21.43
CA ALA A 38 -9.43 -13.93 -21.18
C ALA A 38 -9.77 -13.60 -19.71
N ILE A 39 -9.01 -14.15 -18.75
CA ILE A 39 -9.13 -13.82 -17.32
C ILE A 39 -8.76 -12.35 -17.07
N GLY A 40 -7.74 -11.83 -17.77
CA GLY A 40 -7.32 -10.43 -17.74
C GLY A 40 -8.41 -9.46 -18.21
N GLN A 41 -9.18 -9.88 -19.22
CA GLN A 41 -10.29 -9.13 -19.81
C GLN A 41 -11.57 -9.16 -18.98
N LEU A 42 -11.67 -10.02 -17.96
CA LEU A 42 -12.71 -9.96 -16.93
C LEU A 42 -12.48 -8.74 -16.02
N LYS A 43 -12.63 -7.55 -16.58
CA LYS A 43 -12.46 -6.27 -15.89
C LYS A 43 -13.74 -5.47 -15.93
N LEU A 44 -14.06 -4.82 -14.82
CA LEU A 44 -15.14 -3.85 -14.71
C LEU A 44 -14.50 -2.52 -14.29
N ALA A 45 -14.68 -1.46 -15.08
CA ALA A 45 -14.08 -0.15 -14.82
C ALA A 45 -12.56 -0.20 -14.55
N GLU A 46 -11.80 -0.90 -15.40
CA GLU A 46 -10.35 -1.14 -15.26
C GLU A 46 -9.90 -1.98 -14.04
N VAL A 47 -10.85 -2.50 -13.25
CA VAL A 47 -10.56 -3.41 -12.13
C VAL A 47 -10.75 -4.86 -12.55
N ASN A 48 -9.68 -5.66 -12.52
CA ASN A 48 -9.75 -7.09 -12.81
C ASN A 48 -10.56 -7.82 -11.73
N LEU A 49 -11.72 -8.37 -12.10
CA LEU A 49 -12.68 -9.00 -11.19
C LEU A 49 -12.08 -10.21 -10.45
N PRO A 50 -11.42 -11.18 -11.12
CA PRO A 50 -10.71 -12.27 -10.43
C PRO A 50 -9.72 -11.78 -9.36
N VAL A 51 -8.87 -10.81 -9.71
CA VAL A 51 -7.88 -10.25 -8.78
C VAL A 51 -8.57 -9.53 -7.63
N ALA A 52 -9.63 -8.76 -7.90
CA ALA A 52 -10.40 -8.06 -6.88
C ALA A 52 -11.03 -9.01 -5.87
N VAL A 53 -11.58 -10.15 -6.31
CA VAL A 53 -12.13 -11.18 -5.41
C VAL A 53 -11.04 -11.80 -4.53
N LEU A 54 -9.87 -12.12 -5.11
CA LEU A 54 -8.74 -12.67 -4.35
C LEU A 54 -8.22 -11.68 -3.30
N ILE A 55 -8.09 -10.41 -3.67
CA ILE A 55 -7.69 -9.34 -2.73
C ILE A 55 -8.76 -9.16 -1.65
N TRP A 56 -10.05 -9.16 -2.01
CA TRP A 56 -11.15 -9.06 -1.04
C TRP A 56 -11.11 -10.18 -0.01
N LEU A 57 -10.89 -11.42 -0.45
CA LEU A 57 -10.71 -12.58 0.43
C LEU A 57 -9.49 -12.43 1.36
N MET A 58 -8.42 -11.75 0.93
CA MET A 58 -7.28 -11.44 1.79
C MET A 58 -7.55 -10.29 2.79
N ILE A 59 -8.36 -9.30 2.40
CA ILE A 59 -8.66 -8.13 3.24
C ILE A 59 -9.61 -8.48 4.39
N VAL A 60 -10.64 -9.31 4.17
CA VAL A 60 -11.62 -9.69 5.21
C VAL A 60 -10.97 -10.20 6.51
N PRO A 61 -10.06 -11.19 6.49
CA PRO A 61 -9.46 -11.71 7.72
C PRO A 61 -8.57 -10.68 8.43
N MET A 62 -8.00 -9.73 7.69
CA MET A 62 -7.25 -8.62 8.27
C MET A 62 -8.17 -7.64 8.99
N LEU A 63 -9.29 -7.24 8.37
CA LEU A 63 -10.27 -6.33 8.97
C LEU A 63 -10.87 -6.89 10.26
N LEU A 64 -11.14 -8.20 10.31
CA LEU A 64 -11.66 -8.86 11.51
C LEU A 64 -10.68 -8.89 12.68
N LYS A 65 -9.38 -8.68 12.43
CA LYS A 65 -8.34 -8.61 13.46
C LYS A 65 -8.13 -7.20 14.03
N VAL A 66 -8.80 -6.20 13.48
CA VAL A 66 -8.72 -4.82 13.98
C VAL A 66 -9.49 -4.71 15.29
N ASP A 67 -8.76 -4.59 16.39
CA ASP A 67 -9.33 -4.40 17.73
C ASP A 67 -9.29 -2.90 18.10
N PHE A 68 -10.47 -2.28 18.17
CA PHE A 68 -10.60 -0.88 18.59
C PHE A 68 -10.33 -0.68 20.10
N GLY A 69 -10.42 -1.72 20.91
CA GLY A 69 -10.03 -1.71 22.32
C GLY A 69 -8.52 -1.56 22.51
N ALA A 70 -7.75 -2.21 21.62
CA ALA A 70 -6.28 -2.15 21.62
C ALA A 70 -5.72 -0.74 21.31
N LEU A 71 -6.52 0.16 20.73
CA LEU A 71 -6.13 1.56 20.50
C LEU A 71 -5.91 2.32 21.82
N HIS A 72 -6.55 1.92 22.92
CA HIS A 72 -6.38 2.57 24.22
C HIS A 72 -4.98 2.32 24.81
N GLU A 73 -4.36 1.19 24.45
CA GLU A 73 -3.03 0.79 24.93
C GLU A 73 -1.87 1.48 24.19
N VAL A 74 -2.16 2.14 23.05
CA VAL A 74 -1.18 2.93 22.27
C VAL A 74 -0.47 3.97 23.13
N LYS A 75 -1.19 4.57 24.10
CA LYS A 75 -0.61 5.58 25.00
C LYS A 75 0.49 5.03 25.90
N GLN A 76 0.41 3.75 26.28
CA GLN A 76 1.40 3.12 27.16
C GLN A 76 2.76 2.92 26.45
N HIS A 77 2.74 2.76 25.12
CA HIS A 77 3.93 2.54 24.31
C HIS A 77 4.18 3.63 23.25
N ALA A 78 3.78 4.88 23.55
CA ALA A 78 3.80 5.99 22.62
C ALA A 78 5.17 6.26 21.97
N ARG A 79 6.28 6.06 22.70
CA ARG A 79 7.63 6.25 22.16
C ARG A 79 7.96 5.25 21.05
N GLY A 80 7.73 3.96 21.28
CA GLY A 80 8.03 2.90 20.31
C GLY A 80 7.12 2.97 19.08
N ILE A 81 5.84 3.27 19.30
CA ILE A 81 4.87 3.48 18.23
C ILE A 81 5.23 4.73 17.41
N GLY A 82 5.61 5.83 18.06
CA GLY A 82 6.02 7.06 17.37
C GLY A 82 7.21 6.85 16.43
N VAL A 83 8.25 6.12 16.89
CA VAL A 83 9.41 5.77 16.04
C VAL A 83 8.96 4.93 14.85
N THR A 84 8.11 3.93 15.07
CA THR A 84 7.65 3.08 13.96
C THR A 84 6.80 3.85 12.97
N LEU A 85 5.90 4.72 13.42
CA LEU A 85 5.09 5.56 12.54
C LEU A 85 5.95 6.50 11.71
N PHE A 86 6.95 7.12 12.33
CA PHE A 86 7.91 7.96 11.60
C PHE A 86 8.65 7.16 10.52
N ILE A 87 9.14 5.96 10.85
CA ILE A 87 9.80 5.11 9.86
C ILE A 87 8.84 4.70 8.75
N ASN A 88 7.61 4.28 9.09
CA ASN A 88 6.64 3.77 8.11
C ASN A 88 6.11 4.84 7.17
N TRP A 89 5.87 6.05 7.68
CA TRP A 89 5.19 7.12 6.94
C TRP A 89 6.17 8.16 6.38
N ALA A 90 7.32 8.40 7.02
CA ALA A 90 8.32 9.37 6.54
C ALA A 90 9.54 8.70 5.92
N VAL A 91 10.14 7.68 6.55
CA VAL A 91 11.39 7.12 6.02
C VAL A 91 11.13 6.19 4.85
N LYS A 92 10.25 5.20 5.02
CA LYS A 92 10.00 4.13 4.06
C LYS A 92 9.56 4.64 2.68
N PRO A 93 8.51 5.46 2.53
CA PRO A 93 8.02 5.80 1.20
C PRO A 93 8.92 6.82 0.48
N PHE A 94 9.57 7.73 1.20
CA PHE A 94 10.53 8.66 0.61
C PHE A 94 11.83 7.96 0.20
N SER A 95 12.33 7.05 1.03
CA SER A 95 13.49 6.24 0.66
C SER A 95 13.20 5.37 -0.56
N MET A 96 12.00 4.79 -0.64
CA MET A 96 11.61 3.99 -1.80
C MET A 96 11.41 4.83 -3.06
N ALA A 97 10.88 6.04 -2.95
CA ALA A 97 10.79 6.96 -4.09
C ALA A 97 12.19 7.35 -4.60
N LEU A 98 13.12 7.66 -3.70
CA LEU A 98 14.52 7.96 -4.03
C LEU A 98 15.21 6.76 -4.69
N LEU A 99 15.08 5.57 -4.10
CA LEU A 99 15.64 4.34 -4.65
C LEU A 99 15.01 4.00 -6.00
N GLY A 100 13.69 4.12 -6.14
CA GLY A 100 12.98 3.94 -7.40
C GLY A 100 13.51 4.89 -8.48
N TRP A 101 13.74 6.16 -8.15
CA TRP A 101 14.33 7.11 -9.08
C TRP A 101 15.76 6.74 -9.49
N ILE A 102 16.65 6.40 -8.55
CA ILE A 102 18.04 6.01 -8.85
C ILE A 102 18.07 4.72 -9.68
N PHE A 103 17.39 3.68 -9.22
CA PHE A 103 17.50 2.35 -9.83
C PHE A 103 16.71 2.28 -11.13
N VAL A 104 15.45 2.73 -11.18
CA VAL A 104 14.62 2.60 -12.39
C VAL A 104 15.03 3.63 -13.44
N ARG A 105 15.33 4.88 -13.05
CA ARG A 105 15.57 5.98 -14.00
C ARG A 105 17.03 6.18 -14.39
N HIS A 106 17.99 5.65 -13.63
CA HIS A 106 19.42 5.78 -13.97
C HIS A 106 20.09 4.43 -14.20
N LEU A 107 19.99 3.50 -13.25
CA LEU A 107 20.76 2.26 -13.33
C LEU A 107 20.16 1.23 -14.31
N PHE A 108 18.84 1.06 -14.30
CA PHE A 108 18.11 0.09 -15.11
C PHE A 108 17.37 0.72 -16.29
N ALA A 109 17.53 2.02 -16.53
CA ALA A 109 16.84 2.71 -17.61
C ALA A 109 17.11 2.07 -18.97
N SER A 110 18.34 1.62 -19.25
CA SER A 110 18.68 0.96 -20.51
C SER A 110 18.11 -0.46 -20.67
N TRP A 111 17.64 -1.08 -19.57
CA TRP A 111 17.09 -2.43 -19.56
C TRP A 111 15.55 -2.44 -19.51
N LEU A 112 14.93 -1.28 -19.29
CA LEU A 112 13.49 -1.12 -19.17
C LEU A 112 12.89 -0.43 -20.40
N PRO A 113 11.65 -0.79 -20.79
CA PRO A 113 10.88 -0.03 -21.76
C PRO A 113 10.69 1.42 -21.27
N GLN A 114 11.15 2.39 -22.06
CA GLN A 114 11.18 3.81 -21.68
C GLN A 114 9.76 4.37 -21.45
N ASP A 115 8.76 3.81 -22.10
CA ASP A 115 7.34 4.14 -21.99
C ASP A 115 6.72 3.71 -20.65
N GLN A 116 7.34 2.79 -19.91
CA GLN A 116 6.79 2.20 -18.67
C GLN A 116 7.56 2.59 -17.41
N VAL A 117 8.67 3.32 -17.54
CA VAL A 117 9.51 3.76 -16.41
C VAL A 117 8.67 4.46 -15.33
N ASP A 118 7.80 5.37 -15.74
CA ASP A 118 6.94 6.12 -14.83
C ASP A 118 5.89 5.21 -14.15
N SER A 119 5.34 4.23 -14.87
CA SER A 119 4.43 3.24 -14.30
C SER A 119 5.12 2.33 -13.28
N TYR A 120 6.38 1.96 -13.52
CA TYR A 120 7.16 1.18 -12.55
C TYR A 120 7.45 1.99 -11.29
N ILE A 121 7.87 3.25 -11.43
CA ILE A 121 8.10 4.13 -10.27
C ILE A 121 6.80 4.32 -9.49
N ALA A 122 5.68 4.54 -10.18
CA ALA A 122 4.36 4.65 -9.53
C ALA A 122 4.01 3.38 -8.75
N GLY A 123 4.23 2.21 -9.34
CA GLY A 123 4.04 0.92 -8.66
C GLY A 123 4.91 0.78 -7.41
N LEU A 124 6.18 1.17 -7.47
CA LEU A 124 7.08 1.12 -6.31
C LEU A 124 6.63 2.06 -5.19
N ILE A 125 6.16 3.26 -5.52
CA ILE A 125 5.63 4.23 -4.54
C ILE A 125 4.35 3.69 -3.87
N LEU A 126 3.44 3.11 -4.66
CA LEU A 126 2.22 2.48 -4.16
C LEU A 126 2.53 1.33 -3.19
N LEU A 127 3.48 0.46 -3.55
CA LEU A 127 3.93 -0.64 -2.69
C LEU A 127 4.65 -0.13 -1.43
N ALA A 128 5.38 0.99 -1.51
CA ALA A 128 6.06 1.58 -0.37
C ALA A 128 5.08 2.15 0.66
N ALA A 129 4.03 2.81 0.20
CA ALA A 129 3.01 3.41 1.06
C ALA A 129 2.09 2.37 1.70
N ALA A 130 1.97 1.17 1.11
CA ALA A 130 1.16 0.10 1.68
C ALA A 130 1.83 -0.52 2.94
N PRO A 131 1.13 -0.59 4.09
CA PRO A 131 1.61 -1.29 5.27
C PRO A 131 1.51 -2.81 5.11
N CYS A 132 2.40 -3.54 5.78
CA CYS A 132 2.43 -5.01 5.74
C CYS A 132 1.96 -5.60 7.08
N THR A 133 0.64 -5.72 7.27
CA THR A 133 0.07 -6.12 8.57
C THR A 133 0.28 -7.59 8.90
N ALA A 134 -0.02 -8.50 7.96
CA ALA A 134 0.09 -9.94 8.19
C ALA A 134 1.53 -10.37 8.49
N MET A 135 2.50 -9.81 7.79
CA MET A 135 3.91 -10.19 7.97
C MET A 135 4.47 -9.69 9.30
N VAL A 136 4.06 -8.51 9.76
CA VAL A 136 4.45 -7.98 11.09
C VAL A 136 4.01 -8.91 12.21
N PHE A 137 2.81 -9.51 12.12
CA PHE A 137 2.36 -10.52 13.08
C PHE A 137 3.23 -11.77 13.10
N VAL A 138 3.61 -12.28 11.92
CA VAL A 138 4.49 -13.45 11.83
C VAL A 138 5.85 -13.14 12.44
N TRP A 139 6.48 -12.01 12.07
CA TRP A 139 7.77 -11.62 12.65
C TRP A 139 7.70 -11.36 14.15
N SER A 140 6.63 -10.73 14.64
CA SER A 140 6.43 -10.51 16.07
C SER A 140 6.36 -11.85 16.80
N ASN A 141 5.56 -12.80 16.31
CA ASN A 141 5.47 -14.15 16.88
C ASN A 141 6.80 -14.91 16.83
N LEU A 142 7.62 -14.72 15.78
CA LEU A 142 8.95 -15.34 15.65
C LEU A 142 9.99 -14.78 16.62
N CYS A 143 9.81 -13.53 17.06
CA CYS A 143 10.72 -12.84 17.98
C CYS A 143 10.22 -12.86 19.42
N ASP A 144 9.23 -13.70 19.76
CA ASP A 144 8.54 -13.72 21.05
C ASP A 144 8.00 -12.33 21.46
N GLY A 145 7.54 -11.57 20.46
CA GLY A 145 6.99 -10.23 20.62
C GLY A 145 5.64 -10.24 21.34
N GLU A 146 5.34 -9.14 22.03
CA GLU A 146 4.10 -9.00 22.80
C GLU A 146 2.91 -8.80 21.83
N PRO A 147 1.90 -9.70 21.82
CA PRO A 147 0.81 -9.66 20.85
C PRO A 147 -0.08 -8.43 20.94
N HIS A 148 -0.34 -7.90 22.14
CA HIS A 148 -1.19 -6.73 22.32
C HIS A 148 -0.55 -5.47 21.72
N PHE A 149 0.74 -5.25 21.98
CA PHE A 149 1.54 -4.19 21.36
C PHE A 149 1.54 -4.29 19.84
N THR A 150 1.69 -5.50 19.30
CA THR A 150 1.68 -5.75 17.85
C THR A 150 0.31 -5.46 17.25
N LEU A 151 -0.77 -5.88 17.91
CA LEU A 151 -2.15 -5.58 17.53
C LEU A 151 -2.42 -4.07 17.52
N SER A 152 -2.07 -3.36 18.60
CA SER A 152 -2.22 -1.91 18.72
C SER A 152 -1.43 -1.17 17.64
N GLN A 153 -0.21 -1.61 17.33
CA GLN A 153 0.65 -1.01 16.31
C GLN A 153 0.06 -1.21 14.90
N VAL A 154 -0.44 -2.41 14.58
CA VAL A 154 -1.07 -2.71 13.29
C VAL A 154 -2.38 -1.93 13.14
N ALA A 155 -3.24 -1.95 14.14
CA ALA A 155 -4.52 -1.22 14.12
C ALA A 155 -4.33 0.29 13.92
N LEU A 156 -3.32 0.87 14.58
CA LEU A 156 -2.98 2.28 14.40
C LEU A 156 -2.44 2.57 13.00
N ASN A 157 -1.59 1.70 12.46
CA ASN A 157 -1.06 1.85 11.11
C ASN A 157 -2.18 1.83 10.06
N ASP A 158 -3.10 0.87 10.16
CA ASP A 158 -4.25 0.74 9.27
C ASP A 158 -5.20 1.94 9.37
N THR A 159 -5.40 2.45 10.58
CA THR A 159 -6.21 3.67 10.80
C THR A 159 -5.57 4.89 10.13
N ILE A 160 -4.26 5.08 10.28
CA ILE A 160 -3.54 6.18 9.62
C ILE A 160 -3.58 5.99 8.10
N MET A 161 -3.52 4.76 7.60
CA MET A 161 -3.57 4.47 6.17
C MET A 161 -4.81 5.03 5.49
N LEU A 162 -5.97 4.97 6.15
CA LEU A 162 -7.23 5.50 5.61
C LEU A 162 -7.13 6.99 5.22
N PHE A 163 -6.33 7.77 5.96
CA PHE A 163 -6.22 9.22 5.77
C PHE A 163 -4.92 9.64 5.08
N ALA A 164 -3.81 8.96 5.37
CA ALA A 164 -2.48 9.37 4.93
C ALA A 164 -2.04 8.73 3.61
N PHE A 165 -2.60 7.58 3.22
CA PHE A 165 -2.19 6.87 2.00
C PHE A 165 -2.40 7.72 0.74
N ALA A 166 -3.62 8.23 0.50
CA ALA A 166 -3.92 8.97 -0.72
C ALA A 166 -3.14 10.30 -0.83
N PRO A 167 -3.05 11.15 0.23
CA PRO A 167 -2.23 12.37 0.19
C PRO A 167 -0.75 12.09 -0.03
N LEU A 168 -0.18 11.08 0.65
CA LEU A 168 1.24 10.77 0.57
C LEU A 168 1.63 10.19 -0.80
N VAL A 169 0.82 9.27 -1.33
CA VAL A 169 1.02 8.74 -2.69
C VAL A 169 0.88 9.86 -3.71
N GLY A 170 -0.15 10.72 -3.59
CA GLY A 170 -0.34 11.87 -4.48
C GLY A 170 0.85 12.83 -4.46
N LEU A 171 1.37 13.14 -3.27
CA LEU A 171 2.57 13.95 -3.09
C LEU A 171 3.79 13.31 -3.77
N LEU A 172 4.07 12.03 -3.49
CA LEU A 172 5.25 11.36 -4.02
C LEU A 172 5.19 11.13 -5.54
N LEU A 173 4.01 10.84 -6.10
CA LEU A 173 3.82 10.75 -7.54
C LEU A 173 3.97 12.13 -8.20
N GLY A 174 3.45 13.19 -7.57
CA GLY A 174 3.64 14.58 -8.01
C GLY A 174 5.10 15.04 -7.95
N LEU A 175 5.84 14.66 -6.91
CA LEU A 175 7.28 14.92 -6.77
C LEU A 175 8.14 14.12 -7.75
N SER A 176 7.68 12.93 -8.16
CA SER A 176 8.41 12.04 -9.09
C SER A 176 8.28 12.42 -10.57
N SER A 177 7.75 13.61 -10.89
CA SER A 177 7.64 14.14 -12.26
C SER A 177 6.82 13.25 -13.22
N ILE A 178 5.82 12.53 -12.70
CA ILE A 178 4.71 12.06 -13.53
C ILE A 178 3.86 13.30 -13.78
N ALA A 179 3.58 13.61 -15.05
CA ALA A 179 2.66 14.67 -15.41
C ALA A 179 1.33 14.41 -14.70
N VAL A 180 1.11 15.08 -13.58
CA VAL A 180 -0.18 15.16 -12.93
C VAL A 180 -1.11 15.67 -14.02
N PRO A 181 -2.12 14.90 -14.47
CA PRO A 181 -3.09 15.41 -15.41
C PRO A 181 -3.94 16.39 -14.61
N TRP A 182 -3.44 17.61 -14.48
CA TRP A 182 -4.09 18.72 -13.80
C TRP A 182 -5.47 18.97 -14.39
N ALA A 183 -5.69 18.60 -15.66
CA ALA A 183 -7.00 18.56 -16.28
C ALA A 183 -7.97 17.60 -15.56
N THR A 184 -7.54 16.40 -15.15
CA THR A 184 -8.38 15.41 -14.46
C THR A 184 -8.60 15.77 -12.98
N LEU A 185 -7.60 16.34 -12.31
CA LEU A 185 -7.76 16.88 -10.95
C LEU A 185 -8.64 18.14 -10.93
N ALA A 186 -8.46 19.06 -11.88
CA ALA A 186 -9.31 20.24 -12.04
C ALA A 186 -10.73 19.85 -12.45
N LEU A 187 -10.92 18.81 -13.28
CA LEU A 187 -12.24 18.27 -13.58
C LEU A 187 -12.89 17.66 -12.33
N SER A 188 -12.13 16.98 -11.47
CA SER A 188 -12.63 16.43 -10.20
C SER A 188 -13.03 17.54 -9.22
N GLU A 189 -12.25 18.62 -9.10
CA GLU A 189 -12.60 19.79 -8.29
C GLU A 189 -13.75 20.61 -8.89
N ALA A 190 -13.80 20.76 -10.22
CA ALA A 190 -14.89 21.44 -10.91
C ALA A 190 -16.19 20.66 -10.80
N VAL A 191 -16.15 19.33 -10.91
CA VAL A 191 -17.29 18.43 -10.66
C VAL A 191 -17.71 18.51 -9.19
N LYS A 192 -16.77 18.51 -8.23
CA LYS A 192 -17.10 18.79 -6.81
C LYS A 192 -17.76 20.16 -6.62
N LYS A 193 -17.26 21.22 -7.25
CA LYS A 193 -17.88 22.57 -7.22
C LYS A 193 -19.25 22.62 -7.91
N LEU A 194 -19.45 21.84 -8.98
CA LEU A 194 -20.74 21.74 -9.69
C LEU A 194 -21.78 20.98 -8.86
N PHE A 195 -21.38 19.91 -8.16
CA PHE A 195 -22.24 19.13 -7.28
C PHE A 195 -22.40 19.74 -5.87
N ALA A 196 -21.45 20.56 -5.41
CA ALA A 196 -21.52 21.37 -4.19
C ALA A 196 -22.08 22.78 -4.44
N GLY A 197 -22.88 22.95 -5.51
CA GLY A 197 -23.59 24.19 -5.76
C GLY A 197 -24.53 24.53 -4.60
N GLY A 198 -24.19 25.58 -3.83
CA GLY A 198 -25.10 26.25 -2.91
C GLY A 198 -24.97 25.89 -1.43
N SER A 199 -23.84 26.20 -0.79
CA SER A 199 -23.78 26.30 0.68
C SER A 199 -23.00 27.55 1.11
N PRO A 200 -23.57 28.43 1.95
CA PRO A 200 -23.07 29.79 2.21
C PRO A 200 -22.00 29.81 3.31
N ILE A 201 -20.82 29.23 3.06
CA ILE A 201 -19.68 29.29 4.01
C ILE A 201 -18.39 29.71 3.27
N ASP A 202 -18.41 30.90 2.64
CA ASP A 202 -17.24 31.43 1.91
C ASP A 202 -16.77 32.82 2.42
N HIS A 203 -17.33 33.36 3.50
CA HIS A 203 -17.01 34.74 3.92
C HIS A 203 -15.80 34.91 4.87
N GLU A 204 -15.19 33.84 5.38
CA GLU A 204 -14.23 33.97 6.49
C GLU A 204 -12.74 33.82 6.12
N TYR A 205 -12.41 33.47 4.87
CA TYR A 205 -11.02 33.23 4.45
C TYR A 205 -10.42 34.30 3.52
N ALA A 206 -11.11 35.42 3.28
CA ALA A 206 -10.66 36.47 2.37
C ALA A 206 -9.82 37.60 3.01
N ILE A 207 -9.45 37.51 4.30
CA ILE A 207 -8.84 38.63 5.04
C ILE A 207 -7.35 38.45 5.37
N LEU A 208 -6.70 37.34 4.99
CA LEU A 208 -5.29 37.11 5.34
C LEU A 208 -4.44 36.63 4.16
N ALA A 209 -4.16 37.53 3.22
CA ALA A 209 -2.89 37.57 2.50
C ALA A 209 -2.71 38.97 1.85
N PRO A 210 -1.63 39.72 2.15
CA PRO A 210 -1.21 40.84 1.31
C PRO A 210 -0.73 40.38 -0.07
#